data_AF-A0A832K279-F1
#
_entry.id   AF-A0A832K279-F1
#
_cell.length_a   1.000
_cell.length_b   1.000
_cell.length_c   1.000
_cell.angle_alpha   90.00
_cell.angle_beta   90.00
_cell.angle_gamma   90.00
#
_symmetry.space_group_name_H-M   'P 1'
#
loop_
_entity.id
_entity.type
_entity.pdbx_description
1 polymer ?
#
loop_
_entity_poly.entity_id
_entity_poly.type
_entity_poly.pdbx_seq_one_letter_code
_entity_poly.pdbx_strand_id
1 'polypeptide(L)'
;MKEVGLSSDDVPACLAYLERTKLNSPAGIKKTKKAIAKAFDIQEQGLGFSLVEILSACPTNWKMNPVQSWEWIENVMSKTFVPGVYKDVTARKDEEGGEDAD
;
A
#
# COMPACT_ATOMS: atom_id res chain seq x y z
N MET A 1 21.76 -7.65 22.42
CA MET A 1 20.82 -6.54 22.20
C MET A 1 21.63 -5.26 22.26
N LYS A 2 21.83 -4.56 21.14
CA LYS A 2 22.46 -3.23 21.17
C LYS A 2 21.39 -2.25 21.65
N GLU A 3 21.66 -1.54 22.73
CA GLU A 3 20.85 -0.40 23.13
C GLU A 3 20.90 0.64 22.02
N VAL A 4 19.75 0.95 21.45
CA VAL A 4 19.61 2.01 20.44
C VAL A 4 19.36 3.29 21.22
N GLY A 5 20.40 4.11 21.36
CA GLY A 5 20.27 5.47 21.88
C GLY A 5 19.45 6.29 20.88
N LEU A 6 18.15 6.41 21.12
CA LEU A 6 17.24 7.23 20.32
C LEU A 6 17.30 8.67 20.81
N SER A 7 17.88 9.58 20.00
CA SER A 7 17.70 11.01 20.17
C SER A 7 16.37 11.47 19.58
N SER A 8 15.92 12.69 19.88
CA SER A 8 14.70 13.29 19.33
C SER A 8 14.72 13.43 17.79
N ASP A 9 15.89 13.39 17.15
CA ASP A 9 16.06 13.36 15.69
C ASP A 9 16.02 11.92 15.12
N ASP A 10 16.11 10.90 15.98
CA ASP A 10 16.02 9.47 15.63
C ASP A 10 14.60 8.91 15.77
N VAL A 11 13.60 9.73 16.13
CA VAL A 11 12.21 9.26 16.24
C VAL A 11 11.78 8.75 14.86
N PRO A 12 11.57 7.43 14.69
CA PRO A 12 11.17 6.88 13.41
C PRO A 12 9.89 7.58 12.98
N ALA A 13 9.78 7.90 11.69
CA ALA A 13 8.59 8.52 11.16
C ALA A 13 7.37 7.73 11.68
N CYS A 14 6.48 8.41 12.42
CA CYS A 14 5.35 7.73 13.06
C CYS A 14 4.59 6.88 12.03
N LEU A 15 4.51 7.34 10.77
CA LEU A 15 4.16 6.56 9.59
C LEU A 15 5.33 6.52 8.58
N ALA A 16 5.90 5.34 8.39
CA ALA A 16 7.01 5.08 7.47
C ALA A 16 6.55 4.62 6.09
N TYR A 17 5.43 3.89 6.02
CA TYR A 17 4.91 3.37 4.76
C TYR A 17 3.39 3.31 4.74
N LEU A 18 2.80 3.78 3.65
CA LEU A 18 1.37 3.73 3.37
C LEU A 18 1.15 3.43 1.89
N GLU A 19 0.55 2.29 1.59
CA GLU A 19 0.15 1.93 0.22
C GLU A 19 -1.28 1.39 0.20
N ARG A 20 -2.07 1.84 -0.77
CA ARG A 20 -3.36 1.22 -1.13
C ARG A 20 -3.19 0.34 -2.36
N THR A 21 -3.69 -0.89 -2.28
CA THR A 21 -3.64 -1.87 -3.36
C THR A 21 -5.04 -2.45 -3.64
N LYS A 22 -5.15 -3.25 -4.72
CA LYS A 22 -6.39 -3.91 -5.12
C LYS A 22 -6.12 -5.34 -5.60
N LEU A 23 -7.04 -6.26 -5.30
CA LEU A 23 -6.90 -7.70 -5.58
C LEU A 23 -7.61 -8.17 -6.86
N ASN A 24 -8.17 -7.26 -7.65
CA ASN A 24 -9.02 -7.57 -8.80
C ASN A 24 -8.27 -8.04 -10.07
N SER A 25 -6.98 -8.38 -9.96
CA SER A 25 -6.19 -8.97 -11.05
C SER A 25 -4.97 -9.75 -10.52
N PRO A 26 -4.39 -10.67 -11.31
CA PRO A 26 -3.14 -11.36 -10.94
C PRO A 26 -1.97 -10.40 -10.69
N ALA A 27 -1.90 -9.29 -11.44
CA ALA A 27 -0.91 -8.24 -11.23
C ALA A 27 -1.15 -7.51 -9.90
N GLY A 28 -2.41 -7.19 -9.59
CA GLY A 28 -2.83 -6.62 -8.31
C GLY A 28 -2.45 -7.49 -7.13
N ILE A 29 -2.73 -8.80 -7.19
CA ILE A 29 -2.34 -9.78 -6.14
C ILE A 29 -0.81 -9.77 -5.92
N LYS A 30 -0.02 -9.80 -7.00
CA LYS A 30 1.44 -9.73 -6.91
C LYS A 30 1.91 -8.41 -6.29
N LYS A 31 1.29 -7.28 -6.65
CA LYS A 31 1.59 -5.96 -6.07
C LYS A 31 1.26 -5.93 -4.57
N THR A 32 0.07 -6.39 -4.16
CA THR A 32 -0.33 -6.48 -2.76
C THR A 32 0.62 -7.35 -1.95
N LYS A 33 1.05 -8.51 -2.48
CA LYS A 33 2.04 -9.36 -1.80
C LYS A 33 3.36 -8.62 -1.56
N LYS A 34 3.85 -7.85 -2.54
CA LYS A 34 5.06 -7.03 -2.39
C LYS A 34 4.87 -5.91 -1.37
N ALA A 35 3.73 -5.24 -1.38
CA ALA A 35 3.42 -4.18 -0.43
C ALA A 35 3.39 -4.71 1.02
N ILE A 36 2.76 -5.86 1.25
CA ILE A 36 2.75 -6.51 2.58
C ILE A 36 4.17 -6.89 3.02
N ALA A 37 4.97 -7.51 2.14
CA ALA A 37 6.36 -7.86 2.47
C ALA A 37 7.18 -6.61 2.84
N LYS A 38 7.09 -5.56 2.03
CA LYS A 38 7.76 -4.28 2.28
C LYS A 38 7.34 -3.65 3.61
N ALA A 39 6.05 -3.69 3.95
CA ALA A 39 5.55 -3.16 5.21
C ALA A 39 6.21 -3.84 6.42
N PHE A 40 6.41 -5.16 6.36
CA PHE A 40 7.14 -5.91 7.38
C PHE A 40 8.64 -5.61 7.37
N ASP A 41 9.29 -5.56 6.20
CA ASP A 41 10.71 -5.22 6.09
C ASP A 41 11.02 -3.86 6.75
N ILE A 42 10.13 -2.88 6.59
CA ILE A 42 10.24 -1.53 7.20
C ILE A 42 10.11 -1.59 8.73
N GLN A 43 9.18 -2.41 9.25
CA GLN A 43 9.00 -2.60 10.69
C GLN A 43 10.19 -3.34 11.31
N GLU A 44 10.70 -4.39 10.66
CA GLU A 44 11.88 -5.14 11.12
C GLU A 44 13.14 -4.24 11.18
N GLN A 45 13.26 -3.28 10.27
CA GLN A 45 14.33 -2.28 10.28
C GLN A 45 14.14 -1.16 11.31
N GLY A 46 13.01 -1.13 12.04
CA GLY A 46 12.72 -0.10 13.04
C GLY A 46 12.43 1.28 12.45
N LEU A 47 12.05 1.37 11.17
CA LEU A 47 11.89 2.64 10.45
C LEU A 47 10.57 3.36 10.75
N GLY A 48 9.60 2.65 11.35
CA GLY A 48 8.32 3.20 11.79
C GLY A 48 7.13 2.29 11.48
N PHE A 49 5.91 2.82 11.66
CA PHE A 49 4.67 2.09 11.37
C PHE A 49 4.41 1.99 9.87
N SER A 50 3.80 0.88 9.46
CA SER A 50 3.41 0.61 8.07
C SER A 50 1.92 0.30 8.01
N LEU A 51 1.22 0.84 7.01
CA LEU A 51 -0.19 0.52 6.72
C LEU A 51 -0.35 0.11 5.25
N VAL A 52 -1.01 -1.02 5.02
CA VAL A 52 -1.39 -1.49 3.68
C VAL A 52 -2.90 -1.62 3.62
N GLU A 53 -3.55 -0.76 2.84
CA GLU A 53 -4.99 -0.85 2.58
C GLU A 53 -5.23 -1.70 1.33
N ILE A 54 -6.18 -2.64 1.39
CA ILE A 54 -6.40 -3.62 0.31
C ILE A 54 -7.88 -3.60 -0.10
N LEU A 55 -8.14 -3.19 -1.33
CA LEU A 55 -9.47 -3.34 -1.93
C LEU A 55 -9.66 -4.81 -2.32
N SER A 56 -10.52 -5.50 -1.57
CA SER A 56 -10.83 -6.92 -1.73
C SER A 56 -12.31 -7.11 -2.05
N ALA A 57 -12.60 -7.96 -3.03
CA ALA A 57 -13.97 -8.26 -3.40
C ALA A 57 -14.57 -9.26 -2.40
N CYS A 58 -15.81 -9.01 -1.98
CA CYS A 58 -16.63 -9.99 -1.29
C CYS A 58 -17.91 -10.23 -2.11
N PRO A 59 -17.86 -11.12 -3.14
CA PRO A 59 -18.96 -11.31 -4.09
C PRO A 59 -20.27 -11.66 -3.39
N THR A 60 -20.20 -12.48 -2.33
CA THR A 60 -21.35 -12.88 -1.52
C THR A 60 -22.05 -11.69 -0.88
N ASN A 61 -21.31 -10.78 -0.26
CA ASN A 61 -21.88 -9.63 0.43
C ASN A 61 -22.45 -8.60 -0.56
N TRP A 62 -21.82 -8.44 -1.72
CA TRP A 62 -22.27 -7.52 -2.76
C TRP A 62 -23.35 -8.11 -3.67
N LYS A 63 -23.71 -9.39 -3.49
CA LYS A 63 -24.65 -10.13 -4.36
C LYS A 63 -24.26 -10.06 -5.84
N MET A 64 -22.96 -10.13 -6.09
CA MET A 64 -22.35 -10.11 -7.43
C MET A 64 -21.68 -11.45 -7.71
N ASN A 65 -21.54 -11.81 -8.99
CA ASN A 65 -20.64 -12.91 -9.34
C ASN A 65 -19.17 -12.47 -9.22
N PRO A 66 -18.20 -13.41 -9.18
CA PRO A 66 -16.79 -13.07 -9.02
C PRO A 66 -16.25 -12.08 -10.07
N VAL A 67 -16.62 -12.23 -11.35
CA VAL A 67 -16.16 -11.36 -12.44
C VAL A 67 -16.69 -9.93 -12.26
N GLN A 68 -18.00 -9.80 -12.01
CA GLN A 68 -18.64 -8.51 -11.73
C GLN A 68 -18.02 -7.81 -10.51
N SER A 69 -17.69 -8.56 -9.47
CA SER A 69 -17.07 -7.98 -8.27
C SER A 69 -15.68 -7.41 -8.53
N TRP A 70 -14.92 -7.99 -9.46
CA TRP A 70 -13.61 -7.48 -9.86
C TRP A 70 -13.74 -6.22 -10.73
N GLU A 71 -14.69 -6.23 -11.67
CA GLU A 71 -15.03 -5.06 -12.48
C GLU A 71 -15.52 -3.90 -11.61
N TRP A 72 -16.28 -4.17 -10.55
CA TRP A 72 -16.72 -3.16 -9.60
C TRP A 72 -15.56 -2.50 -8.87
N ILE A 73 -14.54 -3.28 -8.46
CA ILE A 73 -13.33 -2.72 -7.86
C ILE A 73 -12.62 -1.78 -8.84
N GLU A 74 -12.52 -2.16 -10.11
CA GLU A 74 -11.85 -1.36 -11.14
C GLU A 74 -12.62 -0.07 -11.42
N ASN A 75 -13.91 -0.20 -11.75
CA ASN A 75 -14.70 0.87 -12.35
C ASN A 75 -15.37 1.79 -11.35
N VAL A 76 -15.50 1.36 -10.08
CA VAL A 76 -16.20 2.11 -9.05
C VAL A 76 -15.33 2.32 -7.82
N MET A 77 -14.88 1.25 -7.16
CA MET A 77 -14.15 1.42 -5.89
C MET A 77 -12.83 2.17 -6.06
N SER A 78 -12.06 1.86 -7.11
CA SER A 78 -10.75 2.49 -7.33
C SER A 78 -10.85 3.98 -7.66
N LYS A 79 -12.02 4.50 -8.04
CA LYS A 79 -12.22 5.94 -8.27
C LYS A 79 -12.34 6.72 -6.96
N THR A 80 -12.99 6.13 -5.96
CA THR A 80 -13.13 6.73 -4.62
C THR A 80 -11.92 6.40 -3.74
N PHE A 81 -11.45 5.16 -3.79
CA PHE A 81 -10.32 4.65 -3.03
C PHE A 81 -9.13 4.41 -3.97
N VAL A 82 -8.50 5.50 -4.39
CA VAL A 82 -7.42 5.46 -5.39
C VAL A 82 -6.25 4.59 -4.91
N PRO A 83 -5.85 3.52 -5.63
CA PRO A 83 -4.66 2.75 -5.30
C PRO A 83 -3.38 3.56 -5.54
N GLY A 84 -2.36 3.40 -4.69
CA GLY A 84 -1.13 4.16 -4.80
C GLY A 84 -0.27 4.11 -3.55
N VAL A 85 0.99 4.52 -3.68
CA VAL A 85 1.90 4.73 -2.56
C VAL A 85 1.70 6.16 -2.07
N TYR A 86 1.26 6.32 -0.82
CA TYR A 86 1.03 7.62 -0.19
C TYR A 86 2.20 8.07 0.69
N LYS A 87 2.94 7.10 1.24
CA LYS A 87 4.14 7.36 2.03
C LYS A 87 5.10 6.20 1.87
N ASP A 88 6.37 6.51 1.66
CA ASP A 88 7.44 5.53 1.64
C ASP A 88 8.78 6.22 1.98
N VAL A 89 9.28 5.99 3.19
CA VAL A 89 10.56 6.55 3.64
C VAL A 89 11.77 5.86 3.01
N THR A 90 11.57 4.73 2.34
CA THR A 90 12.64 3.96 1.67
C THR A 90 12.72 4.25 0.17
N ALA A 91 11.75 5.00 -0.37
CA ALA A 91 11.82 5.45 -1.75
C ALA A 91 13.04 6.37 -1.91
N ARG A 92 13.87 6.09 -2.93
CA ARG A 92 14.93 7.04 -3.33
C ARG A 92 14.24 8.35 -3.70
N LYS A 93 14.81 9.49 -3.28
CA LYS A 93 14.37 10.83 -3.69
C LYS A 93 14.73 11.08 -5.16
N ASP A 94 14.11 10.31 -6.04
CA ASP A 94 14.09 10.60 -7.46
C ASP A 94 12.59 10.75 -7.78
N GLU A 95 12.22 11.92 -8.30
CA GLU A 95 10.90 12.26 -8.87
C GLU A 95 9.85 12.88 -7.92
N GLU A 96 10.10 14.15 -7.57
CA GLU A 96 9.01 15.13 -7.51
C GLU A 96 8.56 15.45 -8.96
N GLY A 97 7.41 14.92 -9.39
CA GLY A 97 6.59 15.46 -10.48
C GLY A 97 6.60 14.73 -11.85
N GLY A 98 5.40 14.45 -12.37
CA GLY A 98 5.12 14.04 -13.76
C GLY A 98 4.12 12.87 -13.84
N GLU A 99 2.81 13.09 -13.72
CA GLU A 99 1.88 13.49 -14.80
C GLU A 99 1.40 12.29 -15.62
N ASP A 100 0.09 12.02 -15.51
CA ASP A 100 -0.67 11.20 -16.45
C ASP A 100 -0.41 11.70 -17.88
N ALA A 101 0.13 10.84 -18.74
CA ALA A 101 0.22 11.10 -20.17
C ALA A 101 -0.17 9.82 -20.95
N ASP A 102 -1.33 9.93 -21.59
CA ASP A 102 -1.99 9.08 -22.61
C ASP A 102 -2.42 7.64 -22.23
#